data_AF-A0A9D3U610-F1
#
_entry.id   AF-A0A9D3U610-F1
#
_cell.length_a   1.000
_cell.length_b   1.000
_cell.length_c   1.000
_cell.angle_alpha   90.00
_cell.angle_beta   90.00
_cell.angle_gamma   90.00
#
_symmetry.space_group_name_H-M   'P 1'
#
loop_
_entity.id
_entity.type
_entity.pdbx_description
1 polymer ?
#
loop_
_entity_poly.entity_id
_entity_poly.type
_entity_poly.pdbx_seq_one_letter_code
_entity_poly.pdbx_strand_id
1 'polypeptide(L)' 'MHAPLGSLNSINSVAAEINAVNYASPRSSLATFHFVLGFFLFMGHIWHTGRAHAAAGGFEKGIDCD' A
#
# COMPACT_ATOMS: atom_id res chain seq x y z
N MET A 1 15.79 21.25 11.70
CA MET A 1 15.32 19.94 11.18
C MET A 1 13.81 19.96 11.27
N HIS A 2 13.09 19.66 10.18
CA HIS A 2 11.64 19.73 10.13
C HIS A 2 11.04 18.34 10.39
N ALA A 3 10.25 18.19 11.45
CA ALA A 3 9.68 16.90 11.83
C ALA A 3 8.74 16.38 10.73
N PRO A 4 8.74 15.07 10.40
CA PRO A 4 7.93 14.47 9.33
C PRO A 4 6.48 14.24 9.78
N LEU A 5 5.88 15.22 10.46
CA LEU A 5 4.52 15.15 11.00
C LEU A 5 3.62 16.02 10.13
N GLY A 6 2.53 15.44 9.61
CA GLY A 6 1.54 16.22 8.90
C GLY A 6 0.25 15.47 8.64
N SER A 7 -0.80 16.22 8.33
CA SER A 7 -2.12 15.69 7.99
C SER A 7 -2.20 15.30 6.51
N LEU A 8 -3.22 14.49 6.15
CA LEU A 8 -3.50 14.13 4.76
C LEU A 8 -3.79 15.33 3.84
N ASN A 9 -4.24 16.46 4.40
CA ASN A 9 -4.49 17.69 3.66
C ASN A 9 -3.26 18.64 3.61
N SER A 10 -2.07 18.09 3.87
CA SER A 10 -0.78 18.78 3.81
C SER A 10 -0.56 19.84 4.90
N ILE A 11 -1.18 19.74 6.07
CA ILE A 11 -0.80 20.59 7.22
C ILE A 11 0.39 19.96 7.91
N ASN A 12 1.50 20.69 8.02
CA ASN A 12 2.65 20.20 8.78
C ASN A 12 2.54 20.59 10.24
N SER A 13 1.97 19.71 11.05
CA SER A 13 2.07 19.80 12.50
C SER A 13 1.57 18.52 13.21
N VAL A 14 1.58 18.51 14.54
CA VAL A 14 0.91 17.52 15.38
C VAL A 14 -0.61 17.57 15.16
N ALA A 15 -1.30 16.45 15.37
CA ALA A 15 -2.71 16.26 15.02
C ALA A 15 -3.71 17.28 15.62
N ALA A 16 -3.31 18.08 16.60
CA ALA A 16 -4.15 19.09 17.25
C ALA A 16 -3.91 20.54 16.78
N GLU A 17 -3.01 20.77 15.82
CA GLU A 17 -2.71 22.14 15.36
C GLU A 17 -3.60 22.64 14.22
N ILE A 18 -3.73 23.96 14.16
CA ILE A 18 -4.55 24.71 13.20
C ILE A 18 -3.80 24.80 11.85
N ASN A 19 -4.52 24.88 10.73
CA ASN A 19 -3.98 24.97 9.36
C ASN A 19 -3.13 26.25 9.12
N ALA A 20 -1.88 26.22 9.57
CA ALA A 20 -0.95 27.36 9.49
C ALA A 20 0.20 27.15 8.48
N VAL A 21 0.60 25.90 8.24
CA VAL A 21 1.73 25.56 7.35
C VAL A 21 1.31 24.45 6.39
N ASN A 22 1.19 24.77 5.10
CA ASN A 22 0.90 23.78 4.06
C ASN A 22 2.21 23.10 3.60
N TYR A 23 2.60 22.03 4.31
CA TYR A 23 3.76 21.23 3.98
C TYR A 23 3.50 19.76 4.37
N ALA A 24 3.85 18.84 3.49
CA ALA A 24 3.92 17.42 3.79
C ALA A 24 5.35 16.97 3.51
N SER A 25 6.00 16.31 4.48
CA SER A 25 7.41 15.95 4.27
C SER A 25 7.54 14.94 3.11
N PRO A 26 8.44 15.16 2.14
CA PRO A 26 8.67 14.24 1.03
C PRO A 26 9.01 12.82 1.50
N ARG A 27 9.67 12.69 2.65
CA ARG A 27 9.94 11.41 3.31
C ARG A 27 8.66 10.68 3.73
N SER A 28 7.71 11.36 4.36
CA SER A 28 6.45 10.75 4.80
C SER A 28 5.60 10.33 3.60
N SER A 29 5.52 11.18 2.57
CA SER A 29 4.84 10.85 1.32
C SER A 29 5.48 9.63 0.65
N LEU A 30 6.79 9.67 0.41
CA LEU A 30 7.50 8.59 -0.29
C LEU A 30 7.41 7.26 0.47
N ALA A 31 7.62 7.28 1.80
CA ALA A 31 7.53 6.08 2.62
C ALA A 31 6.12 5.48 2.64
N THR A 32 5.08 6.32 2.75
CA THR A 32 3.68 5.87 2.74
C THR A 32 3.31 5.28 1.39
N PHE A 33 3.66 5.95 0.28
CA PHE A 33 3.41 5.42 -1.07
C PHE A 33 4.11 4.08 -1.29
N HIS A 34 5.39 3.97 -0.95
CA HIS A 34 6.16 2.74 -1.17
C HIS A 34 5.69 1.60 -0.28
N PHE A 35 5.26 1.87 0.95
CA PHE A 35 4.67 0.86 1.82
C PHE A 35 3.37 0.30 1.24
N VAL A 36 2.46 1.18 0.80
CA VAL A 36 1.18 0.78 0.20
C VAL A 36 1.41 0.02 -1.10
N LEU A 37 2.27 0.50 -1.99
CA LEU A 37 2.62 -0.18 -3.23
C LEU A 37 3.25 -1.55 -2.96
N GLY A 38 4.23 -1.63 -2.04
CA GLY A 38 4.87 -2.89 -1.67
C GLY A 38 3.89 -3.93 -1.14
N PHE A 39 2.93 -3.51 -0.30
CA PHE A 39 1.88 -4.38 0.20
C PHE A 39 1.00 -4.96 -0.93
N PHE A 40 0.51 -4.11 -1.84
CA PHE A 40 -0.33 -4.58 -2.93
C PHE A 40 0.41 -5.44 -3.94
N LEU A 41 1.69 -5.15 -4.20
CA LEU A 41 2.54 -6.00 -5.03
C LEU A 41 2.75 -7.37 -4.40
N PHE A 42 2.92 -7.45 -3.08
CA PHE A 42 3.05 -8.71 -2.36
C PHE A 42 1.74 -9.53 -2.39
N MET A 43 0.60 -8.90 -2.11
CA MET A 43 -0.71 -9.56 -2.21
C MET A 43 -1.01 -10.03 -3.64
N GLY A 44 -0.69 -9.19 -4.63
CA GLY A 44 -0.77 -9.56 -6.05
C GLY A 44 0.14 -10.74 -6.37
N HIS A 45 1.36 -10.76 -5.85
CA HIS A 45 2.28 -11.87 -6.05
C HIS A 45 1.72 -13.19 -5.49
N ILE A 46 1.22 -13.21 -4.25
CA ILE A 46 0.61 -14.41 -3.66
C ILE A 46 -0.54 -14.90 -4.53
N TRP A 47 -1.44 -14.00 -4.92
CA TRP A 47 -2.57 -14.32 -5.77
C TRP A 47 -2.15 -14.91 -7.12
N HIS A 48 -1.21 -14.27 -7.81
CA HIS A 48 -0.73 -14.72 -9.11
C HIS A 48 0.04 -16.04 -9.03
N THR A 49 0.86 -16.23 -8.00
CA THR A 49 1.57 -17.49 -7.75
C THR A 49 0.59 -18.63 -7.47
N GLY A 50 -0.44 -18.40 -6.64
CA GLY A 50 -1.48 -19.39 -6.36
C GLY A 50 -2.29 -19.76 -7.61
N ARG A 51 -2.70 -18.76 -8.40
CA ARG A 51 -3.41 -19.01 -9.66
C ARG A 51 -2.53 -19.76 -10.67
N ALA A 52 -1.27 -19.37 -10.84
CA ALA A 52 -0.34 -20.04 -11.75
C ALA A 52 -0.12 -21.51 -11.36
N HIS A 53 -0.04 -21.80 -10.06
CA HIS A 53 0.03 -23.17 -9.56
C HIS A 53 -1.26 -23.95 -9.87
N ALA A 54 -2.43 -23.37 -9.60
CA ALA A 54 -3.72 -24.02 -9.92
C ALA A 54 -3.90 -24.24 -11.43
N ALA A 55 -3.38 -23.33 -12.26
CA ALA A 55 -3.39 -23.44 -13.71
C ALA A 55 -2.54 -24.62 -14.18
N ALA A 56 -1.31 -24.71 -13.65
CA ALA A 56 -0.41 -25.82 -13.95
C ALA A 56 -0.96 -27.17 -13.46
N GLY A 57 -1.70 -27.17 -12.35
CA GLY A 57 -2.40 -28.35 -11.82
C GLY A 57 -3.74 -28.65 -12.51
N GLY A 58 -4.21 -27.81 -13.43
CA GLY A 58 -5.47 -28.00 -14.16
C GLY A 58 -6.76 -27.71 -13.40
N PHE A 59 -6.70 -27.23 -12.15
CA PHE A 59 -7.86 -27.00 -11.28
C PHE A 59 -8.17 -25.51 -11.04
N GLU A 60 -7.55 -24.61 -11.79
CA GLU A 60 -7.81 -23.15 -11.69
C GLU A 60 -9.29 -22.77 -11.91
N LYS A 61 -10.07 -23.63 -12.58
CA LYS A 61 -11.49 -23.42 -12.89
C LYS A 61 -12.46 -24.19 -11.98
N GLY A 62 -11.96 -25.01 -11.06
CA GLY A 62 -12.76 -25.88 -10.21
C GLY A 62 -12.25 -27.33 -10.21
N ILE A 63 -12.92 -28.18 -9.44
CA ILE A 63 -12.66 -29.62 -9.34
C ILE A 63 -13.78 -30.34 -10.11
N ASP A 64 -13.42 -31.31 -10.96
CA ASP A 64 -14.38 -32.19 -11.63
C ASP A 64 -15.11 -33.10 -10.62
N CYS A 65 -16.38 -33.38 -10.89
CA CYS A 65 -17.30 -34.06 -9.97
C CYS A 65 -17.60 -35.53 -10.35
N ASP A 66 -16.66 -36.21 -11.00
CA ASP A 66 -16.77 -37.63 -11.39
C ASP A 66 -16.19 -38.58 -10.33
#